data_AF-A0A7S0RQS5-F1
#
_entry.id   AF-A0A7S0RQS5-F1
#
_cell.length_a   1.000
_cell.length_b   1.000
_cell.length_c   1.000
_cell.angle_alpha   90.00
_cell.angle_beta   90.00
_cell.angle_gamma   90.00
#
_symmetry.space_group_name_H-M   'P 1'
#
loop_
_entity.id
_entity.type
_entity.pdbx_description
1 polymer ?
#
loop_
_entity_poly.entity_id
_entity_poly.type
_entity_poly.pdbx_seq_one_letter_code
_entity_poly.pdbx_strand_id
1 'polypeptide(L)'
;EPGTLGRRVKVGLLPLALFANGHTYFVQRYQEAAKVEPYAVHATYTFDGATAGAKQFRFREAGLWIEAEEYYHKDRFLTWDPTPPEGLRGRTGLNAHLPV
;
A
#
# COMPACT_ATOMS: atom_id res chain seq x y z
N GLU A 1 -27.97 25.56 -40.19
CA GLU A 1 -26.55 25.26 -39.93
C GLU A 1 -26.36 24.14 -38.89
N PRO A 2 -26.02 22.90 -39.29
CA PRO A 2 -25.78 21.81 -38.36
C PRO A 2 -24.35 21.92 -37.79
N GLY A 3 -24.23 22.49 -36.60
CA GLY A 3 -22.97 22.60 -35.87
C GLY A 3 -22.67 21.36 -35.04
N THR A 4 -22.13 20.30 -35.66
CA THR A 4 -21.52 19.18 -34.92
C THR A 4 -20.03 19.19 -35.15
N LEU A 5 -19.27 19.87 -34.26
CA LEU A 5 -17.82 19.75 -34.21
C LEU A 5 -17.47 18.37 -33.61
N GLY A 6 -17.47 17.34 -34.44
CA GLY A 6 -17.07 15.98 -34.07
C GLY A 6 -15.58 15.92 -33.71
N ARG A 7 -15.23 16.21 -32.45
CA ARG A 7 -13.85 16.05 -31.96
C ARG A 7 -13.58 14.56 -31.71
N ARG A 8 -12.57 14.01 -32.39
CA ARG A 8 -12.09 12.64 -32.14
C ARG A 8 -11.30 12.61 -30.84
N VAL A 9 -11.73 11.79 -29.89
CA VAL A 9 -10.99 11.49 -28.65
C VAL A 9 -10.21 10.20 -28.85
N LYS A 10 -8.91 10.21 -28.54
CA LYS A 10 -8.12 8.99 -28.46
C LYS A 10 -8.19 8.47 -27.04
N VAL A 11 -8.57 7.21 -26.88
CA VAL A 11 -8.60 6.51 -25.60
C VAL A 11 -7.55 5.41 -25.64
N GLY A 12 -6.71 5.34 -24.61
CA GLY A 12 -5.70 4.31 -24.43
C GLY A 12 -5.89 3.61 -23.09
N LEU A 13 -5.60 2.32 -23.05
CA LEU A 13 -5.60 1.52 -21.83
C LEU A 13 -4.19 1.55 -21.22
N LEU A 14 -4.11 1.87 -19.93
CA LEU A 14 -2.86 1.78 -19.19
C LEU A 14 -2.68 0.35 -18.66
N PRO A 15 -1.48 -0.26 -18.81
CA PRO A 15 -1.22 -1.60 -18.30
C PRO A 15 -1.38 -1.66 -16.78
N LEU A 16 -2.17 -2.61 -16.29
CA LEU A 16 -2.48 -2.74 -14.86
C LEU A 16 -1.24 -2.97 -13.99
N ALA A 17 -0.24 -3.71 -14.50
CA ALA A 17 1.01 -3.97 -13.80
C ALA A 17 1.82 -2.69 -13.50
N LEU A 18 1.68 -1.66 -14.35
CA LEU A 18 2.39 -0.39 -14.20
C LEU A 18 1.53 0.71 -13.57
N PHE A 19 0.20 0.64 -13.74
CA PHE A 19 -0.76 1.63 -13.25
C PHE A 19 -1.80 0.93 -12.36
N ALA A 20 -1.35 0.50 -11.19
CA ALA A 20 -2.17 -0.28 -10.27
C ALA A 20 -3.25 0.59 -9.62
N ASN A 21 -4.45 0.04 -9.49
CA ASN A 21 -5.51 0.65 -8.69
C ASN A 21 -5.45 0.15 -7.24
N GLY A 22 -6.26 0.75 -6.37
CA GLY A 22 -6.23 0.47 -4.93
C GLY A 22 -6.57 -0.97 -4.60
N HIS A 23 -7.49 -1.59 -5.33
CA HIS A 23 -7.83 -3.00 -5.11
C HIS A 23 -6.66 -3.92 -5.52
N THR A 24 -6.07 -3.67 -6.69
CA THR A 24 -5.00 -4.52 -7.22
C THR A 24 -3.70 -4.40 -6.43
N TYR A 25 -3.41 -3.21 -5.90
CA TYR A 25 -2.20 -2.97 -5.11
C TYR A 25 -2.35 -3.34 -3.64
N PHE A 26 -3.39 -2.83 -2.96
CA PHE A 26 -3.53 -2.98 -1.50
C PHE A 26 -4.22 -4.30 -1.10
N VAL A 27 -5.19 -4.78 -1.89
CA VAL A 27 -5.97 -5.99 -1.54
C VAL A 27 -5.37 -7.23 -2.18
N GLN A 28 -5.17 -7.21 -3.49
CA GLN A 28 -4.66 -8.36 -4.24
C GLN A 28 -3.14 -8.49 -4.21
N ARG A 29 -2.43 -7.40 -3.89
CA ARG A 29 -0.96 -7.35 -3.89
C ARG A 29 -0.35 -7.87 -5.20
N TYR A 30 -0.95 -7.49 -6.32
CA TYR A 30 -0.58 -8.00 -7.65
C TYR A 30 0.90 -7.74 -7.99
N GLN A 31 1.46 -6.63 -7.52
CA GLN A 31 2.88 -6.30 -7.66
C GLN A 31 3.81 -7.40 -7.12
N GLU A 32 3.43 -8.05 -6.01
CA GLU A 32 4.22 -9.12 -5.38
C GLU A 32 4.18 -10.39 -6.23
N ALA A 33 2.98 -10.75 -6.70
CA ALA A 33 2.79 -11.93 -7.55
C ALA A 33 3.42 -11.76 -8.94
N ALA A 34 3.28 -10.58 -9.55
CA ALA A 34 3.83 -10.25 -10.86
C ALA A 34 5.33 -9.92 -10.82
N LYS A 35 5.90 -9.68 -9.63
CA LYS A 35 7.29 -9.22 -9.43
C LYS A 35 7.62 -7.97 -10.24
N VAL A 36 6.69 -7.01 -10.25
CA VAL A 36 6.82 -5.74 -10.97
C VAL A 36 6.56 -4.61 -9.99
N GLU A 37 7.41 -3.60 -9.98
CA GLU A 37 7.15 -2.34 -9.28
C GLU A 37 6.28 -1.44 -10.16
N PRO A 38 5.05 -1.09 -9.71
CA PRO A 38 4.19 -0.20 -10.48
C PRO A 38 4.80 1.19 -10.60
N TYR A 39 4.62 1.81 -11.77
CA TYR A 39 5.00 3.21 -11.99
C TYR A 39 4.10 4.17 -11.20
N ALA A 40 2.81 3.85 -11.09
CA ALA A 40 1.85 4.66 -10.34
C ALA A 40 0.82 3.77 -9.64
N VAL A 41 0.43 4.19 -8.43
CA VAL A 41 -0.63 3.55 -7.65
C VAL A 41 -1.73 4.57 -7.38
N HIS A 42 -2.96 4.25 -7.75
CA HIS A 42 -4.12 5.10 -7.51
C HIS A 42 -5.07 4.45 -6.50
N ALA A 43 -5.26 5.09 -5.35
CA ALA A 43 -6.22 4.66 -4.34
C ALA A 43 -7.67 5.00 -4.75
N THR A 44 -8.34 4.05 -5.41
CA THR A 44 -9.79 4.05 -5.63
C THR A 44 -10.52 3.64 -4.35
N TYR A 45 -11.12 4.63 -3.67
CA TYR A 45 -12.04 4.50 -2.54
C TYR A 45 -11.41 4.12 -1.18
N THR A 46 -11.77 4.87 -0.13
CA THR A 46 -11.53 4.51 1.28
C THR A 46 -12.89 4.42 1.97
N PHE A 47 -13.06 3.42 2.84
CA PHE A 47 -14.36 3.06 3.45
C PHE A 47 -14.95 4.18 4.32
N ASP A 48 -14.13 5.12 4.79
CA ASP A 48 -14.46 6.25 5.67
C ASP A 48 -14.96 7.52 4.92
N GLY A 49 -15.20 7.42 3.62
CA GLY A 49 -15.41 8.59 2.77
C GLY A 49 -14.07 9.21 2.41
N ALA A 50 -13.94 9.67 1.16
CA ALA A 50 -12.67 10.08 0.56
C ALA A 50 -12.10 11.39 1.13
N THR A 51 -11.84 11.44 2.44
CA THR A 51 -11.01 12.48 3.03
C THR A 51 -9.59 12.31 2.51
N ALA A 52 -8.89 13.43 2.28
CA ALA A 52 -7.50 13.39 1.82
C ALA A 52 -6.61 12.58 2.77
N GLY A 53 -6.89 12.61 4.08
CA GLY A 53 -6.14 11.88 5.10
C GLY A 53 -6.22 10.35 4.96
N ALA A 54 -7.39 9.80 4.65
CA ALA A 54 -7.58 8.35 4.54
C ALA A 54 -6.70 7.70 3.46
N LYS A 55 -6.59 8.36 2.31
CA LYS A 55 -5.72 7.91 1.21
C LYS A 55 -4.25 8.04 1.59
N GLN A 56 -3.87 9.15 2.23
CA GLN A 56 -2.50 9.37 2.70
C GLN A 56 -2.06 8.28 3.68
N PHE A 57 -2.89 7.95 4.68
CA PHE A 57 -2.56 6.88 5.63
C PHE A 57 -2.35 5.54 4.95
N ARG A 58 -3.19 5.19 3.96
CA ARG A 58 -3.03 3.97 3.18
C ARG A 58 -1.75 3.95 2.34
N PHE A 59 -1.36 5.08 1.75
CA PHE A 59 -0.08 5.18 1.05
C PHE A 59 1.11 5.14 2.03
N ARG A 60 1.00 5.75 3.21
CA ARG A 60 2.03 5.72 4.27
C ARG A 60 2.25 4.30 4.79
N GLU A 61 1.18 3.54 5.01
CA GLU A 61 1.24 2.13 5.42
C GLU A 61 2.00 1.27 4.39
N ALA A 62 1.83 1.56 3.10
CA ALA A 62 2.53 0.88 2.03
C ALA A 62 3.93 1.46 1.70
N GLY A 63 4.42 2.46 2.45
CA GLY A 63 5.70 3.13 2.16
C GLY A 63 5.74 3.94 0.87
N LEU A 64 4.58 4.23 0.26
CA LEU A 64 4.46 4.97 -1.00
C LEU A 64 4.25 6.48 -0.80
N TRP A 65 4.20 6.94 0.44
CA TRP A 65 4.04 8.36 0.77
C TRP A 65 5.37 8.91 1.28
N ILE A 66 5.81 10.02 0.70
CA ILE A 66 7.02 10.71 1.16
C ILE A 66 6.72 11.32 2.53
N GLU A 67 7.41 10.85 3.54
CA GLU A 67 7.28 11.29 4.91
C GLU A 67 8.64 11.21 5.61
N ALA A 68 8.84 12.03 6.64
CA ALA A 68 10.06 11.98 7.43
C ALA A 68 10.07 10.73 8.32
N GLU A 69 11.24 10.14 8.58
CA GLU A 69 11.39 8.91 9.39
C GLU A 69 10.76 9.09 10.79
N GLU A 70 10.87 10.30 11.36
CA GLU A 70 10.29 10.65 12.65
C GLU A 70 8.77 10.49 12.69
N TYR A 71 8.08 10.52 11.56
CA TYR A 71 6.64 10.25 11.53
C TYR A 71 6.32 8.86 12.07
N TYR A 72 7.11 7.86 11.65
CA TYR A 72 6.91 6.43 11.92
C TYR A 72 7.43 6.00 13.31
N HIS A 73 8.37 6.74 13.89
CA HIS A 73 8.96 6.46 15.20
C HIS A 73 8.38 7.29 16.36
N LYS A 74 7.42 8.18 16.12
CA LYS A 74 6.66 8.81 17.20
C LYS A 74 5.84 7.74 17.92
N ASP A 75 5.72 7.84 19.25
CA ASP A 75 4.94 6.96 20.16
C ASP A 75 3.41 6.99 19.92
N ARG A 76 2.99 7.05 18.65
CA ARG A 76 1.62 7.11 18.17
C ARG A 76 1.17 5.79 17.54
N PHE A 77 2.08 4.84 17.33
CA PHE A 77 1.80 3.54 16.73
C PHE A 77 2.09 2.43 17.72
N LEU A 78 1.28 1.37 17.66
CA LEU A 78 1.55 0.13 18.37
C LEU A 78 2.66 -0.61 17.63
N THR A 79 3.77 -0.89 18.32
CA THR A 79 4.85 -1.74 17.81
C THR A 79 4.80 -3.10 18.51
N TRP A 80 5.20 -4.14 17.79
CA TRP A 80 5.35 -5.48 18.33
C TRP A 80 6.82 -5.86 18.30
N ASP A 81 7.39 -6.15 19.47
CA ASP A 81 8.70 -6.78 19.58
C ASP A 81 8.49 -8.29 19.77
N PRO A 82 8.85 -9.12 18.77
CA PRO A 82 8.72 -10.57 18.88
C PRO A 82 9.75 -11.18 19.83
N THR A 83 10.67 -10.39 20.38
CA THR A 83 11.70 -10.86 21.29
C THR A 83 11.07 -11.25 22.63
N PRO A 84 11.07 -12.54 23.00
CA PRO A 84 10.54 -12.93 24.29
C PRO A 84 11.43 -12.36 25.42
N PRO A 85 10.82 -11.94 26.54
CA PRO A 85 11.54 -11.55 27.75
C PRO A 85 12.55 -12.62 28.14
N GLU A 86 13.68 -12.21 28.72
CA GLU A 86 14.81 -13.10 29.02
C GLU A 86 14.40 -14.36 29.83
N GLY A 87 13.46 -14.22 30.78
CA GLY A 87 12.93 -15.33 31.58
C GLY A 87 11.95 -16.28 30.87
N LEU A 88 11.56 -15.99 29.63
CA LEU A 88 10.70 -16.82 28.79
C LEU A 88 11.46 -17.43 27.59
N ARG A 89 12.73 -17.07 27.39
CA ARG A 89 13.60 -17.68 26.38
C ARG A 89 13.82 -19.17 26.72
N GLY A 90 13.38 -20.06 25.83
CA GLY A 90 13.56 -21.52 25.97
C GLY A 90 12.50 -22.27 26.79
N ARG A 91 11.47 -21.58 27.34
CA ARG A 91 10.35 -22.24 28.06
C ARG A 91 9.12 -22.47 27.19
N THR A 92 9.05 -21.81 26.05
CA THR A 92 8.02 -22.03 25.04
C THR A 92 8.52 -23.10 24.08
N GLY A 93 7.79 -24.22 23.98
CA GLY A 93 8.03 -25.25 22.96
C GLY A 93 7.82 -24.80 21.51
N LEU A 94 7.83 -23.49 21.25
CA LEU A 94 7.96 -22.94 19.91
C LEU A 94 9.45 -23.01 19.54
N ASN A 95 9.83 -24.06 18.82
CA ASN A 95 10.92 -23.96 17.87
C ASN A 95 10.49 -22.95 16.80
N ALA A 96 10.64 -21.66 17.11
CA ALA A 96 10.31 -20.58 16.22
C ALA A 96 11.27 -20.67 15.03
N HIS A 97 10.73 -21.00 13.86
CA HIS A 97 11.39 -20.87 12.56
C HIS A 97 11.62 -19.39 12.25
N LEU A 98 12.50 -18.75 13.02
CA LEU A 98 13.05 -17.45 12.69
C LEU A 98 14.25 -17.70 11.76
N PRO A 99 14.23 -17.20 10.51
CA PRO A 99 15.40 -17.28 9.66
C PRO A 99 16.52 -16.44 10.28
N VAL A 100 17.68 -17.07 10.44
CA VAL A 100 18.99 -16.45 10.70
C VAL A 100 19.39 -15.53 9.55
#